data_AF-A0A9W6V3P1-F1
#
_entry.id   AF-A0A9W6V3P1-F1
#
_cell.length_a   1.000
_cell.length_b   1.000
_cell.length_c   1.000
_cell.angle_alpha   90.00
_cell.angle_beta   90.00
_cell.angle_gamma   90.00
#
_symmetry.space_group_name_H-M   'P 1'
#
loop_
_entity.id
_entity.type
_entity.pdbx_description
1 polymer ?
#
loop_
_entity_poly.entity_id
_entity_poly.type
_entity_poly.pdbx_seq_one_letter_code
_entity_poly.pdbx_strand_id
1 'polypeptide(L)'
;MSDAVSQYGFTPSRRGYAPDQVDAAVTALIRERDEAWERLSVLGGGLREMEKRLADIRQAAEDAPDPDFAELSDQAAALLGIALNEADAIHAKAERAAEDARDAAHEAGEAAAKAAKEYAAKLREDAEQFARRTDERSRAEAERIRAEADAECRALIHAATGHAARVRVAAANASEQSESALAERRRKADEEFAAAEAAADAAVAKVTAAADARVKEAEQHREAMLAEARRLDTEAQAKADAALAAAREKADRIRAASEREQADFTKRLDKVQTHLDHIKGTLASLTGAAVGAIEDPEDAAEAVAAKKADLAKAPATDQPTTVLGPVRPKQEDPRKPYAPAAPAQPPAPPAKPASFAKEPLPPKPATAPAPAPATAPETAPETKPEAKADAKPDATVEDRIVPKIVIVDDGIDHDTRPDRNRIQRRG
;
A
#
# COMPACT_ATOMS: atom_id res chain seq x y z
N MET A 1 92.77 7.75 -17.03
CA MET A 1 92.17 7.78 -15.69
C MET A 1 92.06 6.34 -15.20
N SER A 2 92.03 6.11 -13.89
CA SER A 2 92.05 4.75 -13.33
C SER A 2 90.70 4.07 -13.50
N ASP A 3 90.65 3.03 -14.35
CA ASP A 3 89.49 2.14 -14.40
C ASP A 3 89.63 1.04 -13.33
N ALA A 4 88.52 0.65 -12.72
CA ALA A 4 88.51 -0.16 -11.51
C ALA A 4 88.53 -1.66 -11.84
N VAL A 5 89.72 -2.20 -12.14
CA VAL A 5 89.91 -3.63 -12.40
C VAL A 5 89.59 -4.43 -11.12
N SER A 6 88.52 -5.23 -11.17
CA SER A 6 88.15 -6.15 -10.10
C SER A 6 89.23 -7.22 -9.91
N GLN A 7 89.50 -7.60 -8.66
CA GLN A 7 90.43 -8.70 -8.33
C GLN A 7 89.97 -10.08 -8.88
N TYR A 8 88.74 -10.18 -9.37
CA TYR A 8 88.20 -11.37 -10.05
C TYR A 8 88.12 -11.22 -11.59
N GLY A 9 88.81 -10.23 -12.17
CA GLY A 9 88.98 -10.07 -13.62
C GLY A 9 87.82 -9.42 -14.39
N PHE A 10 86.65 -9.24 -13.76
CA PHE A 10 85.49 -8.63 -14.42
C PHE A 10 85.49 -7.11 -14.36
N THR A 11 85.49 -6.45 -15.52
CA THR A 11 85.28 -5.00 -15.66
C THR A 11 83.78 -4.66 -15.63
N PRO A 12 83.34 -3.65 -14.85
CA PRO A 12 81.91 -3.36 -14.68
C PRO A 12 81.32 -2.54 -15.85
N SER A 13 81.04 -3.20 -16.98
CA SER A 13 80.39 -2.56 -18.13
C SER A 13 78.95 -2.11 -17.82
N ARG A 14 78.61 -0.87 -18.16
CA ARG A 14 77.27 -0.32 -17.94
C ARG A 14 76.27 -0.84 -18.99
N ARG A 15 75.68 -2.01 -18.73
CA ARG A 15 74.62 -2.63 -19.56
C ARG A 15 75.01 -2.82 -21.04
N GLY A 16 76.16 -3.46 -21.27
CA GLY A 16 76.59 -3.86 -22.61
C GLY A 16 77.71 -4.89 -22.54
N TYR A 17 77.83 -5.73 -23.57
CA TYR A 17 79.00 -6.58 -23.79
C TYR A 17 80.22 -5.73 -24.15
N ALA A 18 81.42 -6.17 -23.77
CA ALA A 18 82.67 -5.52 -24.17
C ALA A 18 83.01 -5.92 -25.62
N PRO A 19 83.05 -4.98 -26.60
CA PRO A 19 83.21 -5.33 -28.02
C PRO A 19 84.46 -6.16 -28.29
N ASP A 20 85.63 -5.74 -27.79
CA ASP A 20 86.90 -6.43 -28.01
C ASP A 20 86.90 -7.89 -27.50
N GLN A 21 86.14 -8.18 -26.43
CA GLN A 21 85.98 -9.54 -25.91
C GLN A 21 85.02 -10.38 -26.77
N VAL A 22 83.98 -9.76 -27.32
CA VAL A 22 83.08 -10.40 -28.29
C VAL A 22 83.82 -10.68 -29.59
N ASP A 23 84.58 -9.72 -30.13
CA ASP A 23 85.34 -9.89 -31.37
C ASP A 23 86.46 -10.93 -31.22
N ALA A 24 87.14 -10.98 -30.07
CA ALA A 24 88.09 -12.05 -29.75
C ALA A 24 87.41 -13.42 -29.66
N ALA A 25 86.26 -13.53 -28.98
CA ALA A 25 85.50 -14.78 -28.87
C ALA A 25 84.92 -15.23 -30.21
N VAL A 26 84.40 -14.30 -31.03
CA VAL A 26 83.92 -14.56 -32.39
C VAL A 26 85.06 -14.99 -33.31
N THR A 27 86.25 -14.37 -33.20
CA THR A 27 87.44 -14.79 -33.96
C THR A 27 87.89 -16.19 -33.55
N ALA A 28 87.86 -16.52 -32.25
CA ALA A 28 88.15 -17.87 -31.77
C ALA A 28 87.12 -18.90 -32.29
N LEU A 29 85.82 -18.60 -32.20
CA LEU A 29 84.75 -19.46 -32.70
C LEU A 29 84.78 -19.62 -34.24
N ILE A 30 85.17 -18.59 -34.99
CA ILE A 30 85.39 -18.66 -36.44
C ILE A 30 86.57 -19.60 -36.74
N ARG A 31 87.67 -19.49 -36.00
CA ARG A 31 88.81 -20.41 -36.15
C ARG A 31 88.44 -21.85 -35.77
N GLU A 32 87.74 -22.07 -34.65
CA GLU A 32 87.28 -23.39 -34.22
C GLU A 32 86.31 -24.01 -35.24
N ARG A 33 85.41 -23.19 -35.80
CA ARG A 33 84.57 -23.56 -36.95
C ARG A 33 85.44 -24.00 -38.13
N ASP A 34 86.40 -23.19 -38.55
CA ASP A 34 87.19 -23.46 -39.76
C ASP A 34 88.09 -24.70 -39.59
N GLU A 35 88.69 -24.89 -38.41
CA GLU A 35 89.38 -26.15 -38.08
C GLU A 35 88.42 -27.35 -38.05
N ALA A 36 87.19 -27.19 -37.58
CA ALA A 36 86.19 -28.26 -37.60
C ALA A 36 85.69 -28.57 -39.02
N TRP A 37 85.58 -27.56 -39.89
CA TRP A 37 85.26 -27.74 -41.32
C TRP A 37 86.39 -28.43 -42.08
N GLU A 38 87.66 -28.11 -41.81
CA GLU A 38 88.79 -28.85 -42.39
C GLU A 38 88.84 -30.30 -41.88
N ARG A 39 88.61 -30.53 -40.58
CA ARG A 39 88.47 -31.90 -40.04
C ARG A 39 87.32 -32.66 -40.70
N LEU A 40 86.17 -32.02 -40.93
CA LEU A 40 85.02 -32.59 -41.63
C LEU A 40 85.30 -32.83 -43.12
N SER A 41 86.07 -31.96 -43.78
CA SER A 41 86.53 -32.09 -45.16
C SER A 41 87.43 -33.33 -45.31
N VAL A 42 88.44 -33.46 -44.44
CA VAL A 42 89.35 -34.61 -44.40
C VAL A 42 88.61 -35.91 -44.06
N LEU A 43 87.72 -35.89 -43.06
CA LEU A 43 86.88 -37.06 -42.72
C LEU A 43 85.92 -37.45 -43.86
N GLY A 44 85.29 -36.48 -44.52
CA GLY A 44 84.42 -36.71 -45.67
C GLY A 44 85.19 -37.14 -46.93
N GLY A 45 86.45 -36.75 -47.08
CA GLY A 45 87.35 -37.28 -48.11
C GLY A 45 87.71 -38.74 -47.81
N GLY A 46 88.14 -39.03 -46.58
CA GLY A 46 88.46 -40.38 -46.11
C GLY A 46 87.27 -41.33 -46.15
N LEU A 47 86.06 -40.86 -45.81
CA LEU A 47 84.83 -41.63 -45.91
C LEU A 47 84.53 -42.00 -47.37
N ARG A 48 84.56 -41.03 -48.31
CA ARG A 48 84.34 -41.32 -49.74
C ARG A 48 85.38 -42.26 -50.32
N GLU A 49 86.63 -42.16 -49.88
CA GLU A 49 87.69 -43.08 -50.28
C GLU A 49 87.48 -44.49 -49.69
N MET A 50 86.93 -44.62 -48.47
CA MET A 50 86.54 -45.91 -47.89
C MET A 50 85.27 -46.48 -48.53
N GLU A 51 84.26 -45.67 -48.83
CA GLU A 51 83.06 -46.04 -49.58
C GLU A 51 83.43 -46.53 -50.98
N LYS A 52 84.34 -45.82 -51.66
CA LYS A 52 84.87 -46.23 -52.95
C LYS A 52 85.64 -47.55 -52.82
N ARG A 53 86.59 -47.68 -51.90
CA ARG A 53 87.32 -48.95 -51.69
C ARG A 53 86.40 -50.11 -51.33
N LEU A 54 85.32 -49.86 -50.59
CA LEU A 54 84.31 -50.87 -50.29
C LEU A 54 83.49 -51.27 -51.53
N ALA A 55 83.19 -50.31 -52.43
CA ALA A 55 82.59 -50.60 -53.72
C ALA A 55 83.57 -51.34 -54.64
N ASP A 56 84.83 -50.91 -54.73
CA ASP A 56 85.89 -51.57 -55.49
C ASP A 56 86.10 -53.03 -55.00
N ILE A 57 86.07 -53.26 -53.68
CA ILE A 57 86.17 -54.60 -53.06
C ILE A 57 84.92 -55.46 -53.32
N ARG A 58 83.71 -54.87 -53.28
CA ARG A 58 82.47 -55.58 -53.61
C ARG A 58 82.43 -55.96 -55.09
N GLN A 59 82.75 -55.03 -55.98
CA GLN A 59 82.85 -55.31 -57.41
C GLN A 59 83.91 -56.38 -57.68
N ALA A 60 85.09 -56.31 -57.04
CA ALA A 60 86.11 -57.36 -57.16
C ALA A 60 85.72 -58.72 -56.54
N ALA A 61 84.64 -58.79 -55.75
CA ALA A 61 84.07 -60.02 -55.22
C ALA A 61 82.86 -60.53 -56.04
N GLU A 62 82.16 -59.64 -56.75
CA GLU A 62 81.12 -59.98 -57.75
C GLU A 62 81.75 -60.37 -59.11
N ASP A 63 82.89 -59.77 -59.46
CA ASP A 63 83.71 -60.09 -60.64
C ASP A 63 84.61 -61.33 -60.41
N ALA A 64 84.72 -61.80 -59.17
CA ALA A 64 85.47 -63.02 -58.85
C ALA A 64 84.72 -64.26 -59.33
N PRO A 65 85.34 -65.17 -60.09
CA PRO A 65 84.72 -66.44 -60.43
C PRO A 65 84.36 -67.24 -59.18
N ASP A 66 83.22 -67.92 -59.20
CA ASP A 66 82.86 -68.91 -58.17
C ASP A 66 84.01 -69.92 -57.99
N PRO A 67 84.39 -70.26 -56.75
CA PRO A 67 85.57 -71.10 -56.50
C PRO A 67 85.31 -72.55 -56.93
N ASP A 68 85.81 -72.91 -58.12
CA ASP A 68 85.71 -74.28 -58.64
C ASP A 68 86.64 -75.25 -57.89
N PHE A 69 86.09 -75.90 -56.87
CA PHE A 69 86.79 -76.92 -56.11
C PHE A 69 87.01 -78.25 -56.88
N ALA A 70 86.53 -78.38 -58.12
CA ALA A 70 86.84 -79.55 -58.97
C ALA A 70 88.33 -79.59 -59.36
N GLU A 71 89.00 -78.44 -59.50
CA GLU A 71 90.46 -78.38 -59.69
C GLU A 71 91.23 -78.92 -58.48
N LEU A 72 90.62 -78.91 -57.28
CA LEU A 72 91.22 -79.39 -56.04
C LEU A 72 90.96 -80.88 -55.80
N SER A 73 89.71 -81.34 -55.96
CA SER A 73 89.33 -82.77 -56.06
C SER A 73 87.83 -82.95 -56.31
N ASP A 74 87.45 -84.10 -56.89
CA ASP A 74 86.05 -84.57 -56.98
C ASP A 74 85.32 -84.53 -55.62
N GLN A 75 86.02 -84.84 -54.53
CA GLN A 75 85.46 -84.81 -53.18
C GLN A 75 85.15 -83.39 -52.69
N ALA A 76 85.97 -82.41 -53.05
CA ALA A 76 85.76 -81.00 -52.69
C ALA A 76 84.62 -80.39 -53.51
N ALA A 77 84.52 -80.71 -54.81
CA ALA A 77 83.38 -80.33 -55.65
C ALA A 77 82.06 -80.95 -55.14
N ALA A 78 82.07 -82.24 -54.77
CA ALA A 78 80.90 -82.89 -54.18
C ALA A 78 80.48 -82.26 -52.84
N LEU A 79 81.45 -81.86 -52.00
CA LEU A 79 81.20 -81.18 -50.74
C LEU A 79 80.62 -79.78 -50.94
N LEU A 80 81.11 -78.99 -51.91
CA LEU A 80 80.50 -77.72 -52.30
C LEU A 80 79.06 -77.93 -52.74
N GLY A 81 78.80 -78.90 -53.61
CA GLY A 81 77.45 -79.22 -54.08
C GLY A 81 76.49 -79.55 -52.93
N ILE A 82 76.93 -80.34 -51.94
CA ILE A 82 76.14 -80.63 -50.73
C ILE A 82 75.91 -79.36 -49.90
N ALA A 83 76.93 -78.53 -49.71
CA ALA A 83 76.84 -77.30 -48.92
C ALA A 83 75.88 -76.27 -49.54
N LEU A 84 75.90 -76.09 -50.86
CA LEU A 84 74.96 -75.23 -51.58
C LEU A 84 73.52 -75.75 -51.49
N ASN A 85 73.30 -77.06 -51.70
CA ASN A 85 71.97 -77.65 -51.57
C ASN A 85 71.39 -77.54 -50.15
N GLU A 86 72.20 -77.67 -49.08
CA GLU A 86 71.71 -77.44 -47.72
C GLU A 86 71.53 -75.94 -47.42
N ALA A 87 72.34 -75.04 -48.00
CA ALA A 87 72.12 -73.60 -47.90
C ALA A 87 70.78 -73.20 -48.54
N ASP A 88 70.50 -73.64 -49.77
CA ASP A 88 69.19 -73.44 -50.44
C ASP A 88 68.05 -74.05 -49.62
N ALA A 89 68.24 -75.25 -49.06
CA ALA A 89 67.25 -75.88 -48.20
C ALA A 89 67.04 -75.09 -46.89
N ILE A 90 68.06 -74.46 -46.31
CA ILE A 90 67.95 -73.57 -45.15
C ILE A 90 67.24 -72.27 -45.51
N HIS A 91 67.58 -71.65 -46.65
CA HIS A 91 66.90 -70.46 -47.15
C HIS A 91 65.41 -70.72 -47.38
N ALA A 92 65.04 -71.79 -48.11
CA ALA A 92 63.64 -72.14 -48.35
C ALA A 92 62.87 -72.55 -47.07
N LYS A 93 63.54 -73.06 -46.03
CA LYS A 93 62.95 -73.26 -44.69
C LYS A 93 62.72 -71.92 -43.98
N ALA A 94 63.68 -71.00 -44.06
CA ALA A 94 63.63 -69.70 -43.39
C ALA A 94 62.62 -68.75 -44.03
N GLU A 95 62.48 -68.75 -45.36
CA GLU A 95 61.47 -67.98 -46.08
C GLU A 95 60.05 -68.41 -45.68
N ARG A 96 59.75 -69.71 -45.72
CA ARG A 96 58.45 -70.25 -45.29
C ARG A 96 58.17 -69.92 -43.82
N ALA A 97 59.14 -70.10 -42.93
CA ALA A 97 58.98 -69.73 -41.52
C ALA A 97 58.74 -68.22 -41.32
N ALA A 98 59.26 -67.36 -42.21
CA ALA A 98 58.99 -65.92 -42.21
C ALA A 98 57.63 -65.58 -42.82
N GLU A 99 57.12 -66.37 -43.77
CA GLU A 99 55.76 -66.27 -44.30
C GLU A 99 54.73 -66.73 -43.24
N ASP A 100 54.89 -67.93 -42.68
CA ASP A 100 54.09 -68.46 -41.57
C ASP A 100 53.99 -67.46 -40.39
N ALA A 101 55.12 -66.81 -40.04
CA ALA A 101 55.16 -65.80 -38.99
C ALA A 101 54.48 -64.47 -39.35
N ARG A 102 54.50 -64.06 -40.63
CA ARG A 102 53.77 -62.87 -41.11
C ARG A 102 52.27 -63.14 -41.13
N ASP A 103 51.84 -64.29 -41.62
CA ASP A 103 50.43 -64.66 -41.71
C ASP A 103 49.83 -64.85 -40.32
N ALA A 104 50.55 -65.51 -39.40
CA ALA A 104 50.14 -65.60 -37.99
C ALA A 104 50.03 -64.22 -37.31
N ALA A 105 50.95 -63.29 -37.62
CA ALA A 105 50.87 -61.91 -37.11
C ALA A 105 49.73 -61.10 -37.73
N HIS A 106 49.42 -61.33 -39.02
CA HIS A 106 48.30 -60.70 -39.71
C HIS A 106 46.95 -61.16 -39.13
N GLU A 107 46.75 -62.47 -39.00
CA GLU A 107 45.52 -63.03 -38.42
C GLU A 107 45.32 -62.63 -36.95
N ALA A 108 46.41 -62.58 -36.16
CA ALA A 108 46.36 -62.04 -34.81
C ALA A 108 45.99 -60.54 -34.79
N GLY A 109 46.50 -59.78 -35.76
CA GLY A 109 46.19 -58.36 -35.96
C GLY A 109 44.71 -58.11 -36.30
N GLU A 110 44.15 -58.83 -37.29
CA GLU A 110 42.74 -58.71 -37.66
C GLU A 110 41.81 -59.26 -36.57
N ALA A 111 42.16 -60.33 -35.87
CA ALA A 111 41.41 -60.82 -34.72
C ALA A 111 41.35 -59.76 -33.59
N ALA A 112 42.48 -59.13 -33.26
CA ALA A 112 42.53 -58.04 -32.28
C ALA A 112 41.75 -56.80 -32.75
N ALA A 113 41.89 -56.42 -34.02
CA ALA A 113 41.16 -55.29 -34.60
C ALA A 113 39.65 -55.54 -34.61
N LYS A 114 39.20 -56.76 -34.91
CA LYS A 114 37.80 -57.18 -34.83
C LYS A 114 37.27 -57.14 -33.40
N ALA A 115 38.00 -57.72 -32.44
CA ALA A 115 37.62 -57.68 -31.03
C ALA A 115 37.51 -56.24 -30.49
N ALA A 116 38.44 -55.36 -30.89
CA ALA A 116 38.38 -53.93 -30.55
C ALA A 116 37.18 -53.21 -31.19
N LYS A 117 36.87 -53.49 -32.47
CA LYS A 117 35.68 -52.96 -33.16
C LYS A 117 34.39 -53.39 -32.46
N GLU A 118 34.27 -54.68 -32.08
CA GLU A 118 33.11 -55.23 -31.38
C GLU A 118 32.95 -54.68 -29.94
N TYR A 119 34.05 -54.56 -29.18
CA TYR A 119 34.03 -53.96 -27.84
C TYR A 119 33.63 -52.49 -27.90
N ALA A 120 34.19 -51.72 -28.84
CA ALA A 120 33.83 -50.32 -29.04
C ALA A 120 32.38 -50.14 -29.53
N ALA A 121 31.81 -51.11 -30.26
CA ALA A 121 30.39 -51.10 -30.62
C ALA A 121 29.50 -51.28 -29.37
N LYS A 122 29.76 -52.31 -28.56
CA LYS A 122 29.03 -52.57 -27.30
C LYS A 122 29.10 -51.38 -26.35
N LEU A 123 30.30 -50.82 -26.14
CA LEU A 123 30.49 -49.66 -25.25
C LEU A 123 29.71 -48.41 -25.70
N ARG A 124 29.54 -48.19 -27.02
CA ARG A 124 28.66 -47.12 -27.53
C ARG A 124 27.19 -47.43 -27.27
N GLU A 125 26.76 -48.67 -27.49
CA GLU A 125 25.38 -49.09 -27.24
C GLU A 125 25.03 -48.96 -25.75
N ASP A 126 25.88 -49.44 -24.84
CA ASP A 126 25.72 -49.31 -23.39
C ASP A 126 25.63 -47.84 -22.95
N ALA A 127 26.48 -46.98 -23.52
CA ALA A 127 26.49 -45.54 -23.26
C ALA A 127 25.21 -44.85 -23.80
N GLU A 128 24.73 -45.21 -24.98
CA GLU A 128 23.45 -44.72 -25.51
C GLU A 128 22.27 -45.19 -24.66
N GLN A 129 22.23 -46.46 -24.27
CA GLN A 129 21.19 -46.99 -23.39
C GLN A 129 21.23 -46.33 -21.99
N PHE A 130 22.41 -45.98 -21.47
CA PHE A 130 22.54 -45.21 -20.23
C PHE A 130 22.05 -43.76 -20.39
N ALA A 131 22.42 -43.10 -21.49
CA ALA A 131 21.98 -41.73 -21.79
C ALA A 131 20.45 -41.65 -21.94
N ARG A 132 19.85 -42.56 -22.72
CA ARG A 132 18.38 -42.64 -22.91
C ARG A 132 17.64 -42.82 -21.59
N ARG A 133 18.04 -43.81 -20.77
CA ARG A 133 17.44 -44.05 -19.43
C ARG A 133 17.59 -42.86 -18.47
N THR A 134 18.65 -42.07 -18.61
CA THR A 134 18.90 -40.88 -17.79
C THR A 134 18.02 -39.71 -18.25
N ASP A 135 17.91 -39.48 -19.55
CA ASP A 135 17.03 -38.50 -20.17
C ASP A 135 15.55 -38.80 -19.84
N GLU A 136 15.09 -40.03 -20.08
CA GLU A 136 13.76 -40.54 -19.71
C GLU A 136 13.42 -40.31 -18.24
N ARG A 137 14.34 -40.63 -17.32
CA ARG A 137 14.17 -40.35 -15.88
C ARG A 137 14.03 -38.85 -15.62
N SER A 138 14.92 -38.04 -16.17
CA SER A 138 14.91 -36.57 -15.95
C SER A 138 13.63 -35.91 -16.47
N ARG A 139 13.07 -36.42 -17.58
CA ARG A 139 11.77 -35.98 -18.13
C ARG A 139 10.62 -36.39 -17.22
N ALA A 140 10.57 -37.64 -16.76
CA ALA A 140 9.54 -38.11 -15.83
C ALA A 140 9.57 -37.33 -14.50
N GLU A 141 10.76 -37.00 -13.98
CA GLU A 141 10.94 -36.15 -12.80
C GLU A 141 10.46 -34.71 -13.05
N ALA A 142 10.82 -34.12 -14.20
CA ALA A 142 10.37 -32.77 -14.56
C ALA A 142 8.85 -32.68 -14.83
N GLU A 143 8.25 -33.69 -15.44
CA GLU A 143 6.80 -33.81 -15.66
C GLU A 143 6.06 -34.00 -14.33
N ARG A 144 6.61 -34.81 -13.42
CA ARG A 144 6.08 -34.95 -12.05
C ARG A 144 6.09 -33.62 -11.30
N ILE A 145 7.22 -32.91 -11.28
CA ILE A 145 7.34 -31.62 -10.59
C ILE A 145 6.35 -30.59 -11.18
N ARG A 146 6.15 -30.58 -12.50
CA ARG A 146 5.13 -29.76 -13.14
C ARG A 146 3.72 -30.15 -12.70
N ALA A 147 3.38 -31.43 -12.69
CA ALA A 147 2.05 -31.92 -12.30
C ALA A 147 1.73 -31.63 -10.82
N GLU A 148 2.71 -31.73 -9.93
CA GLU A 148 2.63 -31.36 -8.51
C GLU A 148 2.41 -29.84 -8.37
N ALA A 149 3.24 -29.00 -8.99
CA ALA A 149 3.11 -27.54 -8.96
C ALA A 149 1.78 -27.04 -9.55
N ASP A 150 1.31 -27.67 -10.63
CA ASP A 150 0.00 -27.41 -11.24
C ASP A 150 -1.17 -27.76 -10.30
N ALA A 151 -1.05 -28.86 -9.54
CA ALA A 151 -2.04 -29.27 -8.55
C ALA A 151 -2.07 -28.30 -7.36
N GLU A 152 -0.91 -27.86 -6.87
CA GLU A 152 -0.79 -26.82 -5.85
C GLU A 152 -1.38 -25.49 -6.32
N CYS A 153 -1.07 -25.03 -7.54
CA CYS A 153 -1.63 -23.81 -8.12
C CYS A 153 -3.16 -23.88 -8.21
N ARG A 154 -3.72 -25.01 -8.66
CA ARG A 154 -5.19 -25.23 -8.66
C ARG A 154 -5.76 -25.21 -7.24
N ALA A 155 -5.14 -25.88 -6.28
CA ALA A 155 -5.58 -25.89 -4.89
C ALA A 155 -5.57 -24.49 -4.25
N LEU A 156 -4.52 -23.69 -4.49
CA LEU A 156 -4.42 -22.30 -4.05
C LEU A 156 -5.50 -21.41 -4.67
N ILE A 157 -5.77 -21.56 -5.98
CA ILE A 157 -6.85 -20.83 -6.67
C ILE A 157 -8.22 -21.21 -6.10
N HIS A 158 -8.49 -22.48 -5.83
CA HIS A 158 -9.73 -22.93 -5.19
C HIS A 158 -9.86 -22.43 -3.74
N ALA A 159 -8.78 -22.43 -2.96
CA ALA A 159 -8.76 -21.90 -1.61
C ALA A 159 -9.01 -20.38 -1.58
N ALA A 160 -8.35 -19.62 -2.47
CA ALA A 160 -8.49 -18.17 -2.59
C ALA A 160 -9.88 -17.75 -3.09
N THR A 161 -10.41 -18.42 -4.13
CA THR A 161 -11.76 -18.14 -4.64
C THR A 161 -12.84 -18.52 -3.61
N GLY A 162 -12.68 -19.65 -2.91
CA GLY A 162 -13.54 -20.04 -1.79
C GLY A 162 -13.48 -19.07 -0.60
N HIS A 163 -12.31 -18.52 -0.27
CA HIS A 163 -12.17 -17.47 0.73
C HIS A 163 -12.85 -16.17 0.28
N ALA A 164 -12.61 -15.71 -0.94
CA ALA A 164 -13.25 -14.50 -1.50
C ALA A 164 -14.79 -14.63 -1.56
N ALA A 165 -15.32 -15.82 -1.86
CA ALA A 165 -16.74 -16.10 -1.78
C ALA A 165 -17.29 -15.99 -0.35
N ARG A 166 -16.60 -16.58 0.65
CA ARG A 166 -16.97 -16.46 2.07
C ARG A 166 -16.94 -15.00 2.55
N VAL A 167 -15.93 -14.22 2.14
CA VAL A 167 -15.83 -12.78 2.49
C VAL A 167 -16.98 -11.99 1.87
N ARG A 168 -17.37 -12.25 0.61
CA ARG A 168 -18.52 -11.61 -0.03
C ARG A 168 -19.84 -11.91 0.69
N VAL A 169 -20.07 -13.18 1.06
CA VAL A 169 -21.27 -13.58 1.83
C VAL A 169 -21.26 -12.93 3.22
N ALA A 170 -20.13 -12.95 3.94
CA ALA A 170 -20.03 -12.30 5.24
C ALA A 170 -20.28 -10.79 5.17
N ALA A 171 -19.77 -10.11 4.13
CA ALA A 171 -20.02 -8.69 3.90
C ALA A 171 -21.48 -8.38 3.55
N ALA A 172 -22.13 -9.22 2.73
CA ALA A 172 -23.55 -9.07 2.41
C ALA A 172 -24.43 -9.24 3.66
N ASN A 173 -24.20 -10.30 4.44
CA ASN A 173 -24.91 -10.56 5.70
C ASN A 173 -24.69 -9.41 6.71
N ALA A 174 -23.48 -8.82 6.76
CA ALA A 174 -23.20 -7.66 7.60
C ALA A 174 -23.93 -6.39 7.13
N SER A 175 -24.08 -6.19 5.81
CA SER A 175 -24.90 -5.09 5.25
C SER A 175 -26.37 -5.25 5.68
N GLU A 176 -26.95 -6.43 5.45
CA GLU A 176 -28.33 -6.77 5.83
C GLU A 176 -28.60 -6.59 7.33
N GLN A 177 -27.66 -7.00 8.19
CA GLN A 177 -27.71 -6.77 9.64
C GLN A 177 -27.61 -5.28 9.99
N SER A 178 -26.83 -4.49 9.26
CA SER A 178 -26.73 -3.04 9.47
C SER A 178 -27.99 -2.30 9.00
N GLU A 179 -28.60 -2.73 7.91
CA GLU A 179 -29.82 -2.15 7.32
C GLU A 179 -31.05 -2.46 8.18
N SER A 180 -31.19 -3.70 8.66
CA SER A 180 -32.25 -4.09 9.61
C SER A 180 -32.11 -3.38 10.95
N ALA A 181 -30.90 -3.28 11.51
CA ALA A 181 -30.65 -2.50 12.73
C ALA A 181 -30.90 -0.98 12.53
N LEU A 182 -30.68 -0.44 11.34
CA LEU A 182 -31.03 0.95 11.01
C LEU A 182 -32.54 1.14 10.84
N ALA A 183 -33.24 0.17 10.24
CA ALA A 183 -34.69 0.19 10.09
C ALA A 183 -35.39 0.10 11.44
N GLU A 184 -34.93 -0.76 12.37
CA GLU A 184 -35.41 -0.78 13.75
C GLU A 184 -35.21 0.55 14.47
N ARG A 185 -34.04 1.19 14.32
CA ARG A 185 -33.74 2.48 14.96
C ARG A 185 -34.60 3.60 14.41
N ARG A 186 -34.85 3.63 13.08
CA ARG A 186 -35.80 4.56 12.45
C ARG A 186 -37.19 4.36 13.02
N ARG A 187 -37.72 3.13 12.95
CA ARG A 187 -39.05 2.81 13.49
C ARG A 187 -39.21 3.21 14.96
N LYS A 188 -38.21 2.97 15.81
CA LYS A 188 -38.24 3.39 17.23
C LYS A 188 -38.25 4.92 17.36
N ALA A 189 -37.46 5.63 16.58
CA ALA A 189 -37.48 7.11 16.55
C ALA A 189 -38.82 7.67 16.00
N ASP A 190 -39.43 7.00 15.02
CA ASP A 190 -40.75 7.37 14.47
C ASP A 190 -41.86 7.13 15.52
N GLU A 191 -41.80 6.00 16.25
CA GLU A 191 -42.71 5.67 17.36
C GLU A 191 -42.54 6.64 18.55
N GLU A 192 -41.30 7.00 18.90
CA GLU A 192 -40.97 8.01 19.93
C GLU A 192 -41.43 9.42 19.52
N PHE A 193 -41.23 9.81 18.26
CA PHE A 193 -41.67 11.10 17.73
C PHE A 193 -43.19 11.22 17.73
N ALA A 194 -43.91 10.23 17.22
CA ALA A 194 -45.38 10.21 17.22
C ALA A 194 -45.96 10.25 18.64
N ALA A 195 -45.31 9.59 19.61
CA ALA A 195 -45.70 9.67 21.02
C ALA A 195 -45.45 11.07 21.61
N ALA A 196 -44.35 11.74 21.25
CA ALA A 196 -44.06 13.11 21.67
C ALA A 196 -45.00 14.14 21.02
N GLU A 197 -45.34 13.98 19.75
CA GLU A 197 -46.31 14.80 19.01
C GLU A 197 -47.70 14.67 19.62
N ALA A 198 -48.20 13.45 19.84
CA ALA A 198 -49.49 13.23 20.50
C ALA A 198 -49.54 13.78 21.94
N ALA A 199 -48.42 13.74 22.68
CA ALA A 199 -48.32 14.35 24.01
C ALA A 199 -48.30 15.89 23.95
N ALA A 200 -47.68 16.48 22.94
CA ALA A 200 -47.69 17.91 22.69
C ALA A 200 -49.09 18.40 22.30
N ASP A 201 -49.77 17.71 21.38
CA ASP A 201 -51.15 18.01 20.99
C ASP A 201 -52.12 17.90 22.17
N ALA A 202 -51.99 16.86 23.00
CA ALA A 202 -52.78 16.73 24.22
C ALA A 202 -52.53 17.87 25.22
N ALA A 203 -51.28 18.35 25.32
CA ALA A 203 -50.94 19.51 26.15
C ALA A 203 -51.50 20.82 25.58
N VAL A 204 -51.40 21.03 24.25
CA VAL A 204 -51.99 22.19 23.55
C VAL A 204 -53.50 22.20 23.72
N ALA A 205 -54.19 21.08 23.43
CA ALA A 205 -55.64 20.94 23.58
C ALA A 205 -56.12 21.20 25.02
N LYS A 206 -55.33 20.80 26.03
CA LYS A 206 -55.61 21.11 27.44
C LYS A 206 -55.44 22.60 27.75
N VAL A 207 -54.42 23.26 27.17
CA VAL A 207 -54.17 24.69 27.37
C VAL A 207 -55.22 25.54 26.63
N THR A 208 -55.61 25.19 25.40
CA THR A 208 -56.67 25.89 24.66
C THR A 208 -58.02 25.71 25.34
N ALA A 209 -58.40 24.49 25.75
CA ALA A 209 -59.65 24.27 26.49
C ALA A 209 -59.70 25.05 27.82
N ALA A 210 -58.57 25.19 28.52
CA ALA A 210 -58.48 26.00 29.73
C ALA A 210 -58.49 27.53 29.45
N ALA A 211 -58.00 27.96 28.29
CA ALA A 211 -58.11 29.35 27.84
C ALA A 211 -59.55 29.67 27.42
N ASP A 212 -60.19 28.82 26.62
CA ASP A 212 -61.58 28.96 26.18
C ASP A 212 -62.56 28.94 27.36
N ALA A 213 -62.30 28.13 28.39
CA ALA A 213 -63.06 28.14 29.63
C ALA A 213 -62.94 29.51 30.35
N ARG A 214 -61.73 30.03 30.50
CA ARG A 214 -61.49 31.37 31.10
C ARG A 214 -62.07 32.51 30.28
N VAL A 215 -62.08 32.41 28.95
CA VAL A 215 -62.75 33.39 28.08
C VAL A 215 -64.26 33.35 28.33
N LYS A 216 -64.88 32.16 28.36
CA LYS A 216 -66.31 32.01 28.68
C LYS A 216 -66.67 32.48 30.09
N GLU A 217 -65.83 32.21 31.09
CA GLU A 217 -65.97 32.73 32.46
C GLU A 217 -65.90 34.26 32.47
N ALA A 218 -64.94 34.86 31.75
CA ALA A 218 -64.80 36.31 31.64
C ALA A 218 -65.95 36.98 30.85
N GLU A 219 -66.47 36.31 29.81
CA GLU A 219 -67.66 36.74 29.07
C GLU A 219 -68.91 36.67 29.95
N GLN A 220 -69.13 35.58 30.67
CA GLN A 220 -70.25 35.44 31.61
C GLN A 220 -70.17 36.46 32.75
N HIS A 221 -68.98 36.69 33.33
CA HIS A 221 -68.78 37.76 34.31
C HIS A 221 -69.06 39.15 33.71
N ARG A 222 -68.61 39.41 32.48
CA ARG A 222 -68.89 40.66 31.77
C ARG A 222 -70.40 40.84 31.53
N GLU A 223 -71.11 39.80 31.11
CA GLU A 223 -72.56 39.85 30.91
C GLU A 223 -73.31 40.05 32.23
N ALA A 224 -72.91 39.37 33.30
CA ALA A 224 -73.46 39.57 34.64
C ALA A 224 -73.25 41.01 35.14
N MET A 225 -72.02 41.55 35.05
CA MET A 225 -71.73 42.93 35.42
C MET A 225 -72.47 43.95 34.55
N LEU A 226 -72.70 43.66 33.26
CA LEU A 226 -73.52 44.51 32.38
C LEU A 226 -75.02 44.41 32.71
N ALA A 227 -75.51 43.26 33.15
CA ALA A 227 -76.88 43.09 33.63
C ALA A 227 -77.10 43.81 34.97
N GLU A 228 -76.16 43.71 35.91
CA GLU A 228 -76.18 44.49 37.15
C GLU A 228 -76.08 45.99 36.89
N ALA A 229 -75.19 46.44 36.00
CA ALA A 229 -75.09 47.86 35.62
C ALA A 229 -76.39 48.38 35.00
N ARG A 230 -77.02 47.61 34.09
CA ARG A 230 -78.34 47.93 33.52
C ARG A 230 -79.43 47.97 34.59
N ARG A 231 -79.40 47.06 35.57
CA ARG A 231 -80.35 47.04 36.69
C ARG A 231 -80.15 48.24 37.62
N LEU A 232 -78.91 48.60 37.93
CA LEU A 232 -78.60 49.77 38.74
C LEU A 232 -79.01 51.06 38.03
N ASP A 233 -78.84 51.13 36.71
CA ASP A 233 -79.30 52.24 35.88
C ASP A 233 -80.83 52.32 35.82
N THR A 234 -81.56 51.23 35.59
CA THR A 234 -83.04 51.26 35.63
C THR A 234 -83.59 51.51 37.04
N GLU A 235 -82.94 51.01 38.09
CA GLU A 235 -83.28 51.38 39.47
C GLU A 235 -82.96 52.85 39.77
N ALA A 236 -81.90 53.43 39.20
CA ALA A 236 -81.56 54.84 39.36
C ALA A 236 -82.54 55.74 38.59
N GLN A 237 -82.91 55.36 37.37
CA GLN A 237 -83.96 56.01 36.56
C GLN A 237 -85.30 55.96 37.29
N ALA A 238 -85.72 54.79 37.80
CA ALA A 238 -86.95 54.67 38.59
C ALA A 238 -86.92 55.52 39.89
N LYS A 239 -85.77 55.63 40.55
CA LYS A 239 -85.58 56.52 41.71
C LYS A 239 -85.61 58.00 41.30
N ALA A 240 -85.06 58.36 40.14
CA ALA A 240 -85.12 59.71 39.60
C ALA A 240 -86.54 60.11 39.17
N ASP A 241 -87.26 59.23 38.47
CA ASP A 241 -88.67 59.43 38.09
C ASP A 241 -89.59 59.49 39.32
N ALA A 242 -89.37 58.66 40.34
CA ALA A 242 -90.08 58.75 41.61
C ALA A 242 -89.78 60.07 42.35
N ALA A 243 -88.54 60.54 42.32
CA ALA A 243 -88.17 61.84 42.90
C ALA A 243 -88.78 63.01 42.10
N LEU A 244 -88.83 62.93 40.77
CA LEU A 244 -89.48 63.91 39.90
C LEU A 244 -91.01 63.89 40.07
N ALA A 245 -91.63 62.73 40.25
CA ALA A 245 -93.05 62.60 40.57
C ALA A 245 -93.37 63.19 41.94
N ALA A 246 -92.58 62.89 42.98
CA ALA A 246 -92.72 63.48 44.30
C ALA A 246 -92.43 65.00 44.31
N ALA A 247 -91.54 65.48 43.44
CA ALA A 247 -91.31 66.91 43.23
C ALA A 247 -92.46 67.59 42.50
N ARG A 248 -93.07 66.93 41.50
CA ARG A 248 -94.30 67.40 40.83
C ARG A 248 -95.47 67.45 41.80
N GLU A 249 -95.75 66.37 42.54
CA GLU A 249 -96.78 66.38 43.58
C GLU A 249 -96.57 67.47 44.64
N LYS A 250 -95.31 67.78 45.00
CA LYS A 250 -95.00 68.92 45.89
C LYS A 250 -95.25 70.25 45.19
N ALA A 251 -94.84 70.42 43.95
CA ALA A 251 -95.07 71.63 43.16
C ALA A 251 -96.57 71.90 42.93
N ASP A 252 -97.35 70.84 42.66
CA ASP A 252 -98.79 70.94 42.44
C ASP A 252 -99.56 71.09 43.76
N ARG A 253 -99.06 70.52 44.88
CA ARG A 253 -99.55 70.87 46.23
C ARG A 253 -99.23 72.30 46.63
N ILE A 254 -98.06 72.82 46.25
CA ILE A 254 -97.68 74.23 46.45
C ILE A 254 -98.56 75.14 45.59
N ARG A 255 -98.77 74.83 44.30
CA ARG A 255 -99.72 75.53 43.44
C ARG A 255 -101.13 75.54 44.03
N ALA A 256 -101.68 74.38 44.37
CA ALA A 256 -103.01 74.29 44.96
C ALA A 256 -103.12 74.99 46.34
N ALA A 257 -102.01 75.15 47.08
CA ALA A 257 -101.96 75.97 48.28
C ALA A 257 -101.94 77.47 47.93
N SER A 258 -101.07 77.91 47.02
CA SER A 258 -100.97 79.30 46.58
C SER A 258 -102.22 79.78 45.81
N GLU A 259 -102.89 78.92 45.06
CA GLU A 259 -104.18 79.19 44.41
C GLU A 259 -105.30 79.35 45.44
N ARG A 260 -105.27 78.58 46.55
CA ARG A 260 -106.19 78.78 47.68
C ARG A 260 -105.88 80.07 48.43
N GLU A 261 -104.61 80.37 48.69
CA GLU A 261 -104.19 81.64 49.31
C GLU A 261 -104.55 82.84 48.42
N GLN A 262 -104.36 82.76 47.11
CA GLN A 262 -104.80 83.78 46.14
C GLN A 262 -106.34 83.92 46.11
N ALA A 263 -107.08 82.81 46.09
CA ALA A 263 -108.53 82.84 46.14
C ALA A 263 -109.05 83.44 47.47
N ASP A 264 -108.39 83.15 48.59
CA ASP A 264 -108.74 83.73 49.90
C ASP A 264 -108.26 85.19 50.06
N PHE A 265 -107.17 85.60 49.40
CA PHE A 265 -106.80 87.01 49.25
C PHE A 265 -107.82 87.77 48.40
N THR A 266 -108.28 87.19 47.30
CA THR A 266 -109.32 87.78 46.44
C THR A 266 -110.63 87.95 47.22
N LYS A 267 -111.08 86.91 47.96
CA LYS A 267 -112.24 87.02 48.86
C LYS A 267 -112.06 88.07 49.97
N ARG A 268 -110.83 88.33 50.43
CA ARG A 268 -110.54 89.42 51.38
C ARG A 268 -110.64 90.78 50.70
N LEU A 269 -110.14 90.94 49.47
CA LEU A 269 -110.28 92.15 48.66
C LEU A 269 -111.75 92.45 48.35
N ASP A 270 -112.49 91.48 47.80
CA ASP A 270 -113.94 91.59 47.52
C ASP A 270 -114.71 92.03 48.77
N LYS A 271 -114.39 91.45 49.95
CA LYS A 271 -115.05 91.79 51.21
C LYS A 271 -114.71 93.19 51.69
N VAL A 272 -113.47 93.66 51.50
CA VAL A 272 -113.07 95.05 51.82
C VAL A 272 -113.72 96.04 50.85
N GLN A 273 -113.74 95.76 49.55
CA GLN A 273 -114.38 96.59 48.53
C GLN A 273 -115.90 96.67 48.77
N THR A 274 -116.56 95.55 49.06
CA THR A 274 -117.99 95.52 49.42
C THR A 274 -118.29 96.39 50.65
N HIS A 275 -117.43 96.39 51.67
CA HIS A 275 -117.58 97.29 52.82
C HIS A 275 -117.37 98.77 52.46
N LEU A 276 -116.40 99.09 51.61
CA LEU A 276 -116.15 100.47 51.16
C LEU A 276 -117.29 101.01 50.28
N ASP A 277 -117.83 100.19 49.38
CA ASP A 277 -118.91 100.61 48.48
C ASP A 277 -120.27 100.68 49.20
N HIS A 278 -120.50 99.87 50.24
CA HIS A 278 -121.67 100.03 51.10
C HIS A 278 -121.63 101.34 51.91
N ILE A 279 -120.45 101.76 52.39
CA ILE A 279 -120.25 103.04 53.06
C ILE A 279 -120.44 104.21 52.08
N LYS A 280 -119.84 104.14 50.88
CA LYS A 280 -120.04 105.15 49.82
C LYS A 280 -121.50 105.27 49.39
N GLY A 281 -122.19 104.14 49.20
CA GLY A 281 -123.59 104.12 48.76
C GLY A 281 -124.58 104.66 49.79
N THR A 282 -124.31 104.50 51.08
CA THR A 282 -125.18 105.01 52.15
C THR A 282 -124.94 106.50 52.46
N LEU A 283 -123.71 106.99 52.34
CA LEU A 283 -123.39 108.42 52.46
C LEU A 283 -123.84 109.26 51.25
N ALA A 284 -123.95 108.68 50.05
CA ALA A 284 -124.33 109.41 48.83
C ALA A 284 -125.83 109.76 48.72
N SER A 285 -126.69 109.19 49.56
CA SER A 285 -128.16 109.28 49.43
C SER A 285 -128.81 110.34 50.34
N LEU A 286 -128.11 110.82 51.37
CA LEU A 286 -128.69 111.74 52.36
C LEU A 286 -127.68 112.80 52.84
N THR A 287 -128.03 114.08 52.65
CA THR A 287 -127.28 115.30 53.05
C THR A 287 -125.88 115.46 52.43
N GLY A 288 -125.77 116.34 51.42
CA GLY A 288 -124.52 116.55 50.68
C GLY A 288 -123.57 117.60 51.27
N ALA A 289 -122.28 117.25 51.33
CA ALA A 289 -121.13 118.13 51.51
C ALA A 289 -119.89 117.48 50.82
N ALA A 290 -118.81 118.23 50.58
CA ALA A 290 -117.68 117.76 49.77
C ALA A 290 -116.34 117.64 50.55
N VAL A 291 -115.73 116.45 50.52
CA VAL A 291 -114.33 116.10 50.86
C VAL A 291 -114.00 114.79 50.09
N GLY A 292 -112.79 114.48 49.59
CA GLY A 292 -111.58 115.30 49.43
C GLY A 292 -110.25 114.52 49.60
N ALA A 293 -109.44 114.46 48.54
CA ALA A 293 -107.98 114.20 48.51
C ALA A 293 -107.40 112.82 48.91
N ILE A 294 -106.06 112.71 48.75
CA ILE A 294 -105.12 111.59 49.04
C ILE A 294 -105.14 110.44 48.00
N GLU A 295 -104.04 110.04 47.33
CA GLU A 295 -102.71 110.64 47.05
C GLU A 295 -101.97 109.80 45.95
N ASP A 296 -101.10 110.42 45.14
CA ASP A 296 -100.02 109.75 44.38
C ASP A 296 -98.74 109.70 45.24
N PRO A 297 -97.84 108.69 45.14
CA PRO A 297 -96.80 108.59 44.08
C PRO A 297 -96.69 107.16 43.48
N GLU A 298 -95.99 106.84 42.38
CA GLU A 298 -94.63 107.19 41.88
C GLU A 298 -93.42 106.52 42.59
N ASP A 299 -92.36 106.31 41.80
CA ASP A 299 -90.94 106.06 42.12
C ASP A 299 -90.38 104.73 42.70
N ALA A 300 -89.80 103.94 41.77
CA ALA A 300 -88.34 103.77 41.57
C ALA A 300 -87.47 102.90 42.51
N ALA A 301 -86.22 102.69 42.02
CA ALA A 301 -85.01 102.15 42.68
C ALA A 301 -85.00 100.64 43.05
N GLU A 302 -84.14 99.83 42.41
CA GLU A 302 -82.81 99.38 42.90
C GLU A 302 -82.87 98.25 43.96
N ALA A 303 -82.44 97.02 43.64
CA ALA A 303 -81.06 96.50 43.69
C ALA A 303 -80.67 95.92 45.08
N VAL A 304 -79.53 95.20 45.14
CA VAL A 304 -78.98 94.50 46.34
C VAL A 304 -79.87 93.34 46.86
N ALA A 305 -79.61 92.04 46.69
CA ALA A 305 -78.40 91.19 46.73
C ALA A 305 -77.96 90.71 48.15
N ALA A 306 -78.14 89.40 48.39
CA ALA A 306 -77.46 88.57 49.40
C ALA A 306 -77.81 88.88 50.91
N LYS A 307 -77.45 88.10 51.95
CA LYS A 307 -76.74 86.81 52.06
C LYS A 307 -76.94 86.18 53.47
N LYS A 308 -76.92 84.83 53.55
CA LYS A 308 -76.20 83.91 54.50
C LYS A 308 -77.03 82.64 54.81
N ALA A 309 -76.49 81.42 54.86
CA ALA A 309 -75.34 80.85 55.62
C ALA A 309 -75.65 80.69 57.13
N ASP A 310 -74.95 79.89 57.95
CA ASP A 310 -73.76 79.01 57.78
C ASP A 310 -74.17 77.54 58.14
N LEU A 311 -73.40 76.45 58.28
CA LEU A 311 -71.97 76.09 58.51
C LEU A 311 -71.52 75.02 57.45
N ALA A 312 -70.24 74.74 57.14
CA ALA A 312 -69.01 74.32 57.89
C ALA A 312 -68.97 72.82 58.28
N LYS A 313 -67.83 72.09 58.25
CA LYS A 313 -66.40 72.49 58.20
C LYS A 313 -65.48 71.33 57.66
N ALA A 314 -64.26 71.64 57.20
CA ALA A 314 -63.16 70.69 56.89
C ALA A 314 -62.07 70.65 58.01
N PRO A 315 -61.01 69.80 57.94
CA PRO A 315 -59.82 69.96 57.06
C PRO A 315 -59.49 68.62 56.31
N ALA A 316 -58.29 68.20 55.84
CA ALA A 316 -56.88 68.62 55.97
C ALA A 316 -56.01 68.21 54.73
N THR A 317 -54.70 67.95 54.89
CA THR A 317 -53.69 67.68 53.84
C THR A 317 -52.75 66.52 54.16
N ASP A 318 -52.11 65.92 53.14
CA ASP A 318 -50.63 65.88 53.00
C ASP A 318 -50.16 65.29 51.65
N GLN A 319 -48.85 65.37 51.36
CA GLN A 319 -48.20 64.97 50.09
C GLN A 319 -46.92 64.10 50.34
N PRO A 320 -45.87 64.08 49.48
CA PRO A 320 -45.77 63.16 48.34
C PRO A 320 -44.49 62.28 48.34
N THR A 321 -44.43 61.24 47.50
CA THR A 321 -43.19 60.47 47.25
C THR A 321 -43.00 60.09 45.77
N THR A 322 -41.82 60.38 45.22
CA THR A 322 -41.35 59.94 43.90
C THR A 322 -40.25 58.87 44.01
N VAL A 323 -40.32 57.77 43.25
CA VAL A 323 -39.15 56.90 42.98
C VAL A 323 -39.16 56.43 41.50
N LEU A 324 -37.95 56.32 40.96
CA LEU A 324 -37.54 55.84 39.62
C LEU A 324 -37.99 54.38 39.35
N GLY A 325 -38.05 53.87 38.11
CA GLY A 325 -37.74 54.44 36.79
C GLY A 325 -37.81 53.36 35.69
N PRO A 326 -37.64 53.70 34.39
CA PRO A 326 -37.82 52.75 33.29
C PRO A 326 -36.63 51.81 33.09
N VAL A 327 -36.86 50.49 33.12
CA VAL A 327 -35.86 49.48 32.77
C VAL A 327 -35.66 49.43 31.26
N ARG A 328 -34.46 49.79 30.79
CA ARG A 328 -34.04 49.52 29.41
C ARG A 328 -33.80 48.01 29.23
N PRO A 329 -34.28 47.37 28.15
CA PRO A 329 -33.79 46.04 27.79
C PRO A 329 -32.29 46.13 27.50
N LYS A 330 -31.53 45.14 27.99
CA LYS A 330 -30.09 45.04 27.79
C LYS A 330 -29.81 44.57 26.36
N GLN A 331 -29.51 45.49 25.46
CA GLN A 331 -29.08 45.16 24.11
C GLN A 331 -27.73 44.43 24.19
N GLU A 332 -27.73 43.13 23.90
CA GLU A 332 -26.48 42.38 23.72
C GLU A 332 -25.83 42.79 22.40
N ASP A 333 -24.51 43.00 22.42
CA ASP A 333 -23.73 43.37 21.25
C ASP A 333 -23.51 42.12 20.36
N PRO A 334 -24.04 42.07 19.12
CA PRO A 334 -23.92 40.92 18.23
C PRO A 334 -22.50 40.78 17.62
N ARG A 335 -21.46 41.32 18.27
CA ARG A 335 -20.08 41.40 17.76
C ARG A 335 -19.04 40.70 18.64
N LYS A 336 -19.39 39.55 19.21
CA LYS A 336 -18.39 38.48 19.40
C LYS A 336 -18.25 37.72 18.08
N PRO A 337 -17.08 37.73 17.41
CA PRO A 337 -16.88 36.88 16.25
C PRO A 337 -16.96 35.41 16.67
N TYR A 338 -17.81 34.64 15.99
CA TYR A 338 -17.78 33.19 16.07
C TYR A 338 -16.41 32.71 15.56
N ALA A 339 -15.55 32.28 16.49
CA ALA A 339 -14.36 31.52 16.12
C ALA A 339 -14.84 30.15 15.61
N PRO A 340 -14.66 29.81 14.32
CA PRO A 340 -15.02 28.50 13.83
C PRO A 340 -14.19 27.45 14.56
N ALA A 341 -14.84 26.45 15.14
CA ALA A 341 -14.16 25.29 15.66
C ALA A 341 -13.39 24.65 14.49
N ALA A 342 -12.06 24.62 14.59
CA ALA A 342 -11.24 23.99 13.58
C ALA A 342 -11.68 22.52 13.42
N PRO A 343 -11.86 22.00 12.19
CA PRO A 343 -12.26 20.63 12.00
C PRO A 343 -11.22 19.70 12.65
N ALA A 344 -11.70 18.81 13.51
CA ALA A 344 -10.82 17.90 14.24
C ALA A 344 -9.96 17.10 13.26
N GLN A 345 -8.64 17.18 13.41
CA GLN A 345 -7.73 16.36 12.62
C GLN A 345 -8.04 14.88 12.88
N PRO A 346 -8.15 14.04 11.85
CA PRO A 346 -8.30 12.60 12.06
C PRO A 346 -7.07 12.08 12.82
N PRO A 347 -7.25 11.14 13.77
CA PRO A 347 -6.13 10.62 14.55
C PRO A 347 -5.10 9.96 13.62
N ALA A 348 -3.82 10.24 13.86
CA ALA A 348 -2.74 9.73 13.03
C ALA A 348 -2.74 8.19 13.02
N PRO A 349 -2.44 7.55 11.87
CA PRO A 349 -2.36 6.10 11.79
C PRO A 349 -1.23 5.58 12.71
N PRO A 350 -1.40 4.41 13.35
CA PRO A 350 -0.41 3.87 14.27
C PRO A 350 0.93 3.64 13.56
N ALA A 351 2.02 3.97 14.26
CA ALA A 351 3.37 3.86 13.71
C ALA A 351 3.70 2.42 13.31
N LYS A 352 4.31 2.24 12.14
CA LYS A 352 4.84 0.95 11.69
C LYS A 352 5.97 0.52 12.64
N PRO A 353 5.96 -0.71 13.18
CA PRO A 353 7.15 -1.25 13.84
C PRO A 353 8.31 -1.34 12.84
N ALA A 354 9.52 -1.11 13.33
CA ALA A 354 10.73 -1.07 12.50
C ALA A 354 11.28 -2.47 12.18
N SER A 355 12.23 -2.49 11.23
CA SER A 355 13.15 -3.61 10.93
C SER A 355 12.52 -4.98 10.66
N PHE A 356 12.37 -5.30 9.38
CA PHE A 356 12.80 -6.62 8.93
C PHE A 356 14.32 -6.73 9.14
N ALA A 357 14.75 -7.55 10.10
CA ALA A 357 16.14 -7.95 10.18
C ALA A 357 16.48 -8.83 8.98
N LYS A 358 17.68 -8.68 8.40
CA LYS A 358 18.19 -9.65 7.42
C LYS A 358 18.50 -10.96 8.14
N GLU A 359 18.00 -12.08 7.62
CA GLU A 359 18.51 -13.39 8.00
C GLU A 359 20.01 -13.49 7.64
N PRO A 360 20.86 -14.11 8.50
CA PRO A 360 22.25 -14.38 8.16
C PRO A 360 22.34 -15.42 7.05
N LEU A 361 23.30 -15.25 6.12
CA LEU A 361 23.63 -16.31 5.16
C LEU A 361 24.22 -17.53 5.87
N PRO A 362 23.96 -18.76 5.39
CA PRO A 362 24.67 -19.95 5.86
C PRO A 362 26.18 -19.86 5.55
N PRO A 363 27.05 -20.44 6.39
CA PRO A 363 28.50 -20.34 6.23
C PRO A 363 28.99 -21.11 4.99
N LYS A 364 30.02 -20.57 4.32
CA LYS A 364 30.78 -21.32 3.31
C LYS A 364 31.50 -22.52 3.96
N PRO A 365 31.59 -23.69 3.29
CA PRO A 365 32.47 -24.76 3.72
C PRO A 365 33.94 -24.30 3.68
N ALA A 366 34.75 -24.81 4.60
CA ALA A 366 36.14 -24.40 4.77
C ALA A 366 37.06 -24.96 3.67
N THR A 367 38.08 -24.18 3.30
CA THR A 367 39.14 -24.61 2.37
C THR A 367 40.03 -25.68 3.02
N ALA A 368 40.27 -26.79 2.33
CA ALA A 368 41.21 -27.80 2.78
C ALA A 368 42.68 -27.30 2.68
N PRO A 369 43.55 -27.60 3.66
CA PRO A 369 44.97 -27.24 3.59
C PRO A 369 45.75 -28.12 2.59
N ALA A 370 46.79 -27.55 2.01
CA ALA A 370 47.70 -28.26 1.09
C ALA A 370 48.68 -29.21 1.83
N PRO A 371 49.17 -30.28 1.19
CA PRO A 371 50.06 -31.25 1.81
C PRO A 371 51.51 -30.76 1.93
N ALA A 372 52.21 -31.25 2.96
CA ALA A 372 53.66 -31.14 3.13
C ALA A 372 54.39 -32.38 2.53
N PRO A 373 55.70 -32.30 2.21
CA PRO A 373 56.37 -33.26 1.32
C PRO A 373 56.87 -34.54 2.00
N ALA A 374 57.32 -35.49 1.16
CA ALA A 374 57.64 -36.85 1.52
C ALA A 374 59.03 -37.06 2.19
N THR A 375 59.12 -38.18 2.92
CA THR A 375 60.38 -38.88 3.25
C THR A 375 60.23 -40.37 2.93
N ALA A 376 61.28 -40.99 2.41
CA ALA A 376 61.32 -42.41 2.02
C ALA A 376 62.23 -43.23 2.99
N PRO A 377 62.68 -44.46 2.70
CA PRO A 377 62.16 -45.63 3.44
C PRO A 377 63.23 -46.46 4.17
N GLU A 378 62.80 -47.29 5.13
CA GLU A 378 63.64 -48.31 5.77
C GLU A 378 63.07 -49.74 5.64
N THR A 379 63.83 -50.57 4.92
CA THR A 379 64.21 -51.98 5.15
C THR A 379 63.26 -53.03 5.77
N ALA A 380 63.30 -54.21 5.15
CA ALA A 380 62.71 -55.50 5.57
C ALA A 380 63.55 -56.21 6.68
N PRO A 381 63.36 -57.50 7.12
CA PRO A 381 62.86 -58.66 6.35
C PRO A 381 61.99 -59.75 7.07
N GLU A 382 61.56 -60.72 6.25
CA GLU A 382 61.35 -62.16 6.52
C GLU A 382 60.36 -62.70 7.59
N THR A 383 59.39 -63.53 7.13
CA THR A 383 59.32 -64.99 7.41
C THR A 383 58.27 -65.70 6.51
N LYS A 384 58.14 -67.03 6.59
CA LYS A 384 57.46 -67.94 5.62
C LYS A 384 56.92 -69.20 6.37
N PRO A 385 56.18 -70.14 5.72
CA PRO A 385 54.77 -70.14 5.29
C PRO A 385 53.84 -71.06 6.17
N GLU A 386 52.64 -71.39 5.65
CA GLU A 386 51.64 -72.44 6.03
C GLU A 386 50.30 -71.89 6.59
N ALA A 387 49.12 -72.51 6.36
CA ALA A 387 48.62 -73.35 5.26
C ALA A 387 47.06 -73.49 5.30
N LYS A 388 46.38 -73.48 4.14
CA LYS A 388 44.99 -73.94 3.84
C LYS A 388 43.80 -73.46 4.74
N ALA A 389 42.81 -72.76 4.14
CA ALA A 389 41.49 -73.33 3.80
C ALA A 389 40.41 -72.28 3.42
N ASP A 390 39.64 -72.61 2.37
CA ASP A 390 38.22 -72.28 2.06
C ASP A 390 37.62 -70.86 1.93
N ALA A 391 36.67 -70.79 0.98
CA ALA A 391 35.46 -69.97 0.89
C ALA A 391 35.48 -68.51 0.34
N LYS A 392 35.15 -68.43 -0.97
CA LYS A 392 34.44 -67.35 -1.71
C LYS A 392 35.18 -66.04 -2.04
N PRO A 393 34.75 -65.34 -3.12
CA PRO A 393 35.46 -64.18 -3.67
C PRO A 393 34.95 -62.86 -3.08
N ASP A 394 35.86 -61.90 -2.94
CA ASP A 394 35.55 -60.48 -2.73
C ASP A 394 36.39 -59.62 -3.69
N ALA A 395 35.97 -58.38 -3.95
CA ALA A 395 36.38 -57.64 -5.15
C ALA A 395 37.74 -56.93 -5.02
N THR A 396 38.73 -57.34 -5.82
CA THR A 396 39.96 -56.56 -6.04
C THR A 396 39.68 -55.39 -6.99
N VAL A 397 39.66 -54.17 -6.45
CA VAL A 397 39.70 -52.94 -7.25
C VAL A 397 41.12 -52.76 -7.79
N GLU A 398 41.30 -52.84 -9.10
CA GLU A 398 42.57 -52.49 -9.74
C GLU A 398 42.71 -50.97 -9.85
N ASP A 399 43.76 -50.40 -9.23
CA ASP A 399 44.09 -48.99 -9.35
C ASP A 399 44.57 -48.66 -10.78
N ARG A 400 43.60 -48.32 -11.64
CA ARG A 400 43.81 -48.02 -13.05
C ARG A 400 44.47 -46.65 -13.20
N ILE A 401 45.81 -46.63 -13.24
CA ILE A 401 46.62 -45.42 -13.43
C ILE A 401 46.22 -44.72 -14.74
N VAL A 402 45.49 -43.61 -14.62
CA VAL A 402 45.13 -42.75 -15.75
C VAL A 402 46.26 -41.74 -15.98
N PRO A 403 46.95 -41.74 -17.15
CA PRO A 403 47.92 -40.71 -17.46
C PRO A 403 47.20 -39.36 -17.65
N LYS A 404 47.62 -38.34 -16.89
CA LYS A 404 47.17 -36.97 -17.11
C LYS A 404 47.74 -36.43 -18.42
N ILE A 405 46.94 -36.46 -19.48
CA ILE A 405 47.21 -35.68 -20.68
C ILE A 405 47.05 -34.20 -20.31
N VAL A 406 48.16 -33.49 -20.18
CA VAL A 406 48.16 -32.03 -20.10
C VAL A 406 48.00 -31.51 -21.52
N ILE A 407 46.79 -31.11 -21.89
CA ILE A 407 46.56 -30.37 -23.12
C ILE A 407 47.15 -28.97 -22.89
N VAL A 408 48.25 -28.67 -23.59
CA VAL A 408 48.71 -27.30 -23.79
C VAL A 408 47.80 -26.69 -24.84
N ASP A 409 47.18 -25.56 -24.52
CA ASP A 409 46.35 -24.80 -25.45
C ASP A 409 47.26 -23.83 -26.22
N ASP A 410 47.54 -24.17 -27.48
CA ASP A 410 48.42 -23.39 -28.36
C ASP A 410 47.74 -22.10 -28.89
N GLY A 411 46.50 -21.80 -28.50
CA GLY A 411 45.88 -20.49 -28.70
C GLY A 411 45.56 -20.12 -30.16
N ILE A 412 45.36 -21.11 -31.03
CA ILE A 412 45.02 -20.90 -32.44
C ILE A 412 43.49 -20.81 -32.60
N ASP A 413 42.98 -19.58 -32.70
CA ASP A 413 41.57 -19.30 -32.97
C ASP A 413 41.11 -19.87 -34.33
N HIS A 414 40.34 -20.96 -34.30
CA HIS A 414 39.64 -21.50 -35.47
C HIS A 414 38.19 -20.98 -35.54
N ASP A 415 38.02 -19.72 -35.98
CA ASP A 415 36.69 -19.11 -36.21
C ASP A 415 35.96 -19.77 -37.39
N THR A 416 35.24 -20.86 -37.07
CA THR A 416 34.52 -21.71 -38.03
C THR A 416 33.09 -21.23 -38.25
N ARG A 417 32.93 -19.96 -38.64
CA ARG A 417 31.63 -19.36 -39.01
C ARG A 417 31.44 -19.34 -40.54
N PRO A 418 30.34 -19.93 -41.07
CA PRO A 418 30.13 -19.99 -42.52
C PRO A 418 29.63 -18.67 -43.11
N ASP A 419 30.36 -18.15 -44.10
CA ASP A 419 30.10 -16.87 -44.78
C ASP A 419 28.76 -16.83 -45.53
N ARG A 420 27.71 -16.37 -44.85
CA ARG A 420 26.40 -16.06 -45.46
C ARG A 420 26.38 -14.66 -46.09
N ASN A 421 27.22 -14.40 -47.11
CA ASN A 421 26.98 -13.31 -48.07
C ASN A 421 27.84 -13.40 -49.34
N ARG A 422 27.41 -14.20 -50.33
CA ARG A 422 27.99 -14.16 -51.69
C ARG A 422 26.93 -14.18 -52.79
N ILE A 423 26.11 -13.12 -52.83
CA ILE A 423 25.17 -12.87 -53.93
C ILE A 423 25.97 -12.49 -55.19
N GLN A 424 26.28 -13.46 -56.05
CA GLN A 424 26.77 -13.16 -57.39
C GLN A 424 25.61 -12.72 -58.29
N ARG A 425 25.61 -11.44 -58.69
CA ARG A 425 24.88 -11.04 -59.90
C ARG A 425 25.53 -11.74 -61.10
N ARG A 426 24.72 -12.43 -61.91
CA ARG A 426 25.10 -12.71 -63.30
C ARG A 426 25.03 -11.41 -64.11
N GLY A 427 26.12 -11.11 -64.80
CA GLY A 427 26.11 -10.47 -66.12
C GLY A 427 26.47 -11.54 -67.15
#